data_AF-A0A7C3YW75-F1
#
_entry.id   AF-A0A7C3YW75-F1
#
_cell.length_a   1.000
_cell.length_b   1.000
_cell.length_c   1.000
_cell.angle_alpha   90.00
_cell.angle_beta   90.00
_cell.angle_gamma   90.00
#
_symmetry.space_group_name_H-M   'P 1'
#
loop_
_entity.id
_entity.type
_entity.pdbx_description
1 polymer ?
#
loop_
_entity_poly.entity_id
_entity_poly.type
_entity_poly.pdbx_seq_one_letter_code
_entity_poly.pdbx_strand_id
1 'polypeptide(L)'
;FSDIELDVVFTDPDGVEMRVPTFWSGDQTWRVRFSAPKTGLYHYRTICSDTSNSDLHDQEGKVEIAPYNGDNRLLKHGNLRVTSDKRHLEHHDGTPFFWLADTWWMGLVKRLRYPDEFQMLTADRVQKGFTVIQIVAGLYPDMDQFDERGANEAGFPWEKDYSKINPSYFDMADIRIQWLIKSGLVPCIVSCWGYYIDFVGIDVLKRHWRNLLARYGAYPVVWCMAGEAIMPYYLAPGDKRAELITKARSGWTEITKYLREIDPYHHPITIHPTDCGHNQVDDRSVIDIDMLQTGHGGWDSMPNTVRQVIDSLAIEPKMPVLVGEVSYETIGGGCLQDVQRFAFWSCILSGACGHTYGANGIWQVNRREKPFGPSPHGMSWGNIPWDEAYRLPGSAQIGIGKALLMRYPWWQFEPHPEWLANHATKENVRAPYCAGVPRTVRIIYMPNFMTVQVKGIESDTKYRAFYYCPQSGNETEIGTVNPDADGNWQSPRPPIFQDWLLVLEKTG
;
A
#
# COMPACT_ATOMS: atom_id res chain seq x y z
N PHE A 1 26.69 -10.00 12.80
CA PHE A 1 25.71 -9.08 12.19
C PHE A 1 26.27 -7.66 12.16
N SER A 2 26.71 -7.10 13.29
CA SER A 2 27.15 -5.70 13.36
C SER A 2 28.56 -5.47 12.78
N ASP A 3 29.38 -6.53 12.69
CA ASP A 3 30.80 -6.41 12.33
C ASP A 3 31.14 -6.84 10.90
N ILE A 4 30.23 -7.57 10.23
CA ILE A 4 30.45 -8.07 8.87
C ILE A 4 29.22 -7.89 8.00
N GLU A 5 29.45 -7.56 6.74
CA GLU A 5 28.47 -7.64 5.66
C GLU A 5 28.78 -8.85 4.80
N LEU A 6 27.74 -9.63 4.49
CA LEU A 6 27.84 -10.79 3.62
C LEU A 6 26.79 -10.66 2.50
N ASP A 7 27.24 -10.82 1.26
CA ASP A 7 26.43 -10.91 0.06
C ASP A 7 26.61 -12.27 -0.62
N VAL A 8 25.68 -12.63 -1.49
CA VAL A 8 25.87 -13.68 -2.49
C VAL A 8 25.73 -13.07 -3.88
N VAL A 9 26.73 -13.27 -4.74
CA VAL A 9 26.66 -12.92 -6.15
C VAL A 9 26.19 -14.16 -6.92
N PHE A 10 25.01 -14.07 -7.52
CA PHE A 10 24.47 -15.08 -8.42
C PHE A 10 24.77 -14.67 -9.86
N THR A 11 25.45 -15.54 -10.61
CA THR A 11 25.72 -15.38 -12.03
C THR A 11 24.74 -16.25 -12.82
N ASP A 12 23.95 -15.62 -13.68
CA ASP A 12 22.96 -16.29 -14.49
C ASP A 12 23.56 -17.02 -15.71
N PRO A 13 22.78 -17.83 -16.46
CA PRO A 13 23.29 -18.56 -17.64
C PRO A 13 23.95 -17.70 -18.74
N ASP A 14 23.63 -16.40 -18.81
CA ASP A 14 24.20 -15.47 -19.79
C ASP A 14 25.40 -14.70 -19.21
N GLY A 15 25.79 -14.99 -17.97
CA GLY A 15 26.91 -14.35 -17.29
C GLY A 15 26.58 -13.04 -16.57
N VAL A 16 25.30 -12.67 -16.42
CA VAL A 16 24.92 -11.46 -15.68
C VAL A 16 24.97 -11.75 -14.18
N GLU A 17 25.69 -10.91 -13.44
CA GLU A 17 25.80 -11.01 -11.99
C GLU A 17 24.68 -10.22 -11.28
N MET A 18 24.11 -10.82 -10.23
CA MET A 18 23.17 -10.20 -9.30
C MET A 18 23.72 -10.35 -7.88
N ARG A 19 23.97 -9.23 -7.21
CA ARG A 19 24.44 -9.21 -5.81
C ARG A 19 23.23 -9.15 -4.87
N VAL A 20 23.09 -10.14 -4.01
CA VAL A 20 21.95 -10.31 -3.11
C VAL A 20 22.43 -10.26 -1.66
N PRO A 21 21.92 -9.34 -0.82
CA PRO A 21 22.23 -9.28 0.60
C PRO A 21 21.83 -10.54 1.35
N THR A 22 22.66 -10.97 2.31
CA THR A 22 22.31 -12.03 3.26
C THR A 22 21.82 -11.46 4.59
N PHE A 23 21.15 -12.30 5.39
CA PHE A 23 20.76 -11.96 6.75
C PHE A 23 21.34 -12.96 7.76
N TRP A 24 21.65 -12.43 8.95
CA TRP A 24 22.04 -13.23 10.09
C TRP A 24 20.79 -13.83 10.75
N SER A 25 20.81 -15.15 10.96
CA SER A 25 19.66 -15.93 11.46
C SER A 25 19.89 -16.51 12.86
N GLY A 26 20.80 -15.91 13.63
CA GLY A 26 21.22 -16.43 14.92
C GLY A 26 22.52 -17.23 14.86
N ASP A 27 23.21 -17.30 16.00
CA ASP A 27 24.46 -18.04 16.18
C ASP A 27 25.47 -17.81 15.04
N GLN A 28 25.92 -18.89 14.39
CA GLN A 28 26.88 -18.87 13.29
C GLN A 28 26.20 -19.03 11.91
N THR A 29 24.90 -18.73 11.81
CA THR A 29 24.12 -19.02 10.60
C THR A 29 23.77 -17.75 9.82
N TRP A 30 24.23 -17.70 8.57
CA TRP A 30 23.80 -16.72 7.57
C TRP A 30 22.91 -17.38 6.52
N ARG A 31 21.94 -16.63 6.01
CA ARG A 31 20.99 -17.11 5.00
C ARG A 31 20.83 -16.10 3.89
N VAL A 32 20.59 -16.62 2.69
CA VAL A 32 20.21 -15.83 1.51
C VAL A 32 18.85 -16.32 1.03
N ARG A 33 18.01 -15.40 0.56
CA ARG A 33 16.80 -15.71 -0.21
C ARG A 33 16.97 -15.10 -1.59
N PHE A 34 16.74 -15.90 -2.62
CA PHE A 34 16.99 -15.52 -4.01
C PHE A 34 15.76 -15.78 -4.87
N SER A 35 15.39 -14.78 -5.69
CA SER A 35 14.36 -14.90 -6.73
C SER A 35 15.00 -14.65 -8.09
N ALA A 36 15.07 -15.69 -8.92
CA ALA A 36 15.75 -15.61 -10.20
C ALA A 36 14.85 -14.97 -11.28
N PRO A 37 15.37 -14.02 -12.09
CA PRO A 37 14.60 -13.41 -13.18
C PRO A 37 14.39 -14.34 -14.38
N LYS A 38 15.17 -15.43 -14.49
CA LYS A 38 15.06 -16.44 -15.55
C LYS A 38 15.40 -17.83 -15.05
N THR A 39 15.02 -18.82 -15.85
CA THR A 39 15.32 -20.23 -15.61
C THR A 39 16.72 -20.59 -16.08
N GLY A 40 17.27 -21.69 -15.59
CA GLY A 40 18.56 -22.23 -15.99
C GLY A 40 19.54 -22.42 -14.83
N LEU A 41 20.78 -22.77 -15.17
CA LEU A 41 21.85 -23.03 -14.21
C LEU A 41 22.52 -21.72 -13.79
N TYR A 42 22.43 -21.39 -12.51
CA TYR A 42 23.14 -20.28 -11.89
C TYR A 42 24.37 -20.80 -11.16
N HIS A 43 25.43 -20.00 -11.19
CA HIS A 43 26.57 -20.13 -10.29
C HIS A 43 26.44 -19.08 -9.20
N TYR A 44 26.93 -19.36 -7.99
CA TYR A 44 26.99 -18.34 -6.96
C TYR A 44 28.34 -18.32 -6.25
N ARG A 45 28.71 -17.15 -5.72
CA ARG A 45 29.84 -16.96 -4.82
C ARG A 45 29.49 -16.00 -3.68
N THR A 46 29.97 -16.26 -2.48
CA THR A 46 29.75 -15.37 -1.33
C THR A 46 30.83 -14.29 -1.26
N ILE A 47 30.44 -13.08 -0.83
CA ILE A 47 31.36 -11.95 -0.60
C ILE A 47 31.16 -11.45 0.83
N CYS A 48 32.10 -11.79 1.70
CA CYS A 48 32.19 -11.28 3.07
C CYS A 48 33.07 -10.03 3.12
N SER A 49 32.67 -9.01 3.89
CA SER A 49 33.48 -7.80 4.15
C SER A 49 34.76 -8.11 4.94
N ASP A 50 34.75 -9.16 5.75
CA ASP A 50 35.97 -9.78 6.28
C ASP A 50 36.45 -10.86 5.30
N THR A 51 37.36 -10.48 4.42
CA THR A 51 37.92 -11.36 3.39
C THR A 51 38.87 -12.42 3.95
N SER A 52 39.27 -12.31 5.22
CA SER A 52 40.08 -13.34 5.89
C SER A 52 39.25 -14.51 6.42
N ASN A 53 37.93 -14.34 6.52
CA ASN A 53 37.01 -15.38 6.95
C ASN A 53 36.75 -16.38 5.82
N SER A 54 37.58 -17.41 5.73
CA SER A 54 37.48 -18.47 4.72
C SER A 54 36.24 -19.35 4.82
N ASP A 55 35.48 -19.25 5.91
CA ASP A 55 34.22 -20.00 6.08
C ASP A 55 33.04 -19.25 5.42
N LEU A 56 33.19 -17.94 5.18
CA LEU A 56 32.13 -17.08 4.63
C LEU A 56 32.52 -16.40 3.31
N HIS A 57 33.78 -16.08 3.07
CA HIS A 57 34.24 -15.45 1.83
C HIS A 57 34.53 -16.51 0.75
N ASP A 58 34.28 -16.18 -0.52
CA ASP A 58 34.57 -17.03 -1.69
C ASP A 58 34.01 -18.47 -1.62
N GLN A 59 32.88 -18.65 -0.93
CA GLN A 59 32.15 -19.92 -0.95
C GLN A 59 31.35 -20.00 -2.25
N GLU A 60 31.60 -21.03 -3.05
CA GLU A 60 30.99 -21.19 -4.37
C GLU A 60 29.95 -22.33 -4.41
N GLY A 61 29.02 -22.23 -5.34
CA GLY A 61 28.11 -23.32 -5.64
C GLY A 61 27.28 -23.08 -6.89
N LYS A 62 26.29 -23.95 -7.10
CA LYS A 62 25.38 -23.89 -8.24
C LYS A 62 23.95 -24.14 -7.81
N VAL A 63 23.00 -23.51 -8.50
CA VAL A 63 21.56 -23.74 -8.31
C VAL A 63 20.88 -23.76 -9.67
N GLU A 64 20.04 -24.77 -9.90
CA GLU A 64 19.23 -24.87 -11.12
C GLU A 64 17.83 -24.31 -10.85
N ILE A 65 17.42 -23.33 -11.65
CA ILE A 65 16.12 -22.68 -11.55
C ILE A 65 15.18 -23.24 -12.62
N ALA A 66 14.14 -23.95 -12.19
CA ALA A 66 13.10 -24.48 -13.06
C ALA A 66 11.94 -23.47 -13.26
N PRO A 67 11.14 -23.60 -14.33
CA PRO A 67 9.92 -22.82 -14.51
C PRO A 67 8.95 -22.98 -13.33
N TYR A 68 8.31 -21.89 -12.93
CA TYR A 68 7.29 -21.91 -11.89
C TYR A 68 5.98 -22.51 -12.42
N ASN A 69 5.51 -23.59 -11.78
CA ASN A 69 4.29 -24.33 -12.16
C ASN A 69 3.16 -24.24 -11.11
N GLY A 70 3.26 -23.32 -10.14
CA GLY A 70 2.24 -23.15 -9.11
C GLY A 70 1.15 -22.14 -9.49
N ASP A 71 0.10 -22.09 -8.68
CA ASP A 71 -1.08 -21.25 -8.94
C ASP A 71 -1.05 -19.88 -8.22
N ASN A 72 -0.03 -19.61 -7.39
CA ASN A 72 0.10 -18.30 -6.77
C ASN A 72 0.35 -17.23 -7.83
N ARG A 73 -0.62 -16.33 -7.99
CA ARG A 73 -0.59 -15.27 -9.02
C ARG A 73 0.58 -14.31 -8.87
N LEU A 74 0.94 -13.95 -7.64
CA LEU A 74 2.07 -13.04 -7.40
C LEU A 74 3.39 -13.65 -7.87
N LEU A 75 3.61 -14.93 -7.56
CA LEU A 75 4.82 -15.66 -7.98
C LEU A 75 4.82 -15.96 -9.49
N LYS A 76 3.64 -16.17 -10.09
CA LYS A 76 3.49 -16.42 -11.53
C LYS A 76 3.81 -15.19 -12.38
N HIS A 77 3.31 -14.02 -11.98
CA HIS A 77 3.46 -12.78 -12.74
C HIS A 77 4.74 -12.02 -12.38
N GLY A 78 5.33 -12.32 -11.20
CA GLY A 78 6.58 -11.73 -10.71
C GLY A 78 6.37 -10.44 -9.92
N ASN A 79 7.50 -9.81 -9.56
CA ASN A 79 7.55 -8.58 -8.78
C ASN A 79 6.76 -7.44 -9.44
N LEU A 80 6.33 -6.46 -8.62
CA LEU A 80 5.67 -5.27 -9.12
C LEU A 80 6.69 -4.27 -9.66
N ARG A 81 6.26 -3.44 -10.62
CA ARG A 81 6.98 -2.27 -11.11
C ARG A 81 5.98 -1.15 -11.44
N VAL A 82 6.50 0.07 -11.53
CA VAL A 82 5.73 1.19 -12.08
C VAL A 82 5.64 1.07 -13.60
N THR A 83 4.45 1.29 -14.14
CA THR A 83 4.19 1.29 -15.58
C THR A 83 5.02 2.37 -16.30
N SER A 84 5.23 2.20 -17.61
CA SER A 84 6.02 3.15 -18.41
C SER A 84 5.40 4.55 -18.47
N ASP A 85 4.07 4.66 -18.40
CA ASP A 85 3.33 5.93 -18.35
C ASP A 85 3.39 6.63 -16.98
N LYS A 86 4.01 5.98 -15.98
CA LYS A 86 4.15 6.45 -14.60
C LYS A 86 2.82 6.73 -13.89
N ARG A 87 1.76 6.01 -14.24
CA ARG A 87 0.43 6.18 -13.62
C ARG A 87 -0.02 5.01 -12.76
N HIS A 88 0.47 3.80 -13.02
CA HIS A 88 -0.06 2.59 -12.40
C HIS A 88 1.06 1.64 -11.95
N LEU A 89 0.65 0.53 -11.35
CA LEU A 89 1.50 -0.61 -11.05
C LEU A 89 1.14 -1.79 -11.94
N GLU A 90 2.14 -2.57 -12.30
CA GLU A 90 1.99 -3.83 -13.03
C GLU A 90 2.97 -4.87 -12.48
N HIS A 91 2.68 -6.13 -12.71
CA HIS A 91 3.64 -7.20 -12.53
C HIS A 91 4.73 -7.14 -13.61
N HIS A 92 5.85 -7.82 -13.37
CA HIS A 92 6.99 -7.87 -14.28
C HIS A 92 6.62 -8.36 -15.70
N ASP A 93 5.62 -9.25 -15.81
CA ASP A 93 5.08 -9.73 -17.10
C ASP A 93 4.12 -8.75 -17.82
N GLY A 94 3.87 -7.57 -17.25
CA GLY A 94 2.95 -6.55 -17.78
C GLY A 94 1.50 -6.72 -17.33
N THR A 95 1.18 -7.69 -16.47
CA THR A 95 -0.17 -7.83 -15.91
C THR A 95 -0.51 -6.64 -15.00
N PRO A 96 -1.57 -5.87 -15.25
CA PRO A 96 -1.94 -4.71 -14.42
C PRO A 96 -2.24 -5.10 -12.97
N PHE A 97 -1.81 -4.28 -12.01
CA PHE A 97 -1.98 -4.50 -10.58
C PHE A 97 -2.78 -3.37 -9.92
N PHE A 98 -3.99 -3.67 -9.48
CA PHE A 98 -4.83 -2.71 -8.75
C PHE A 98 -4.47 -2.73 -7.25
N TRP A 99 -4.02 -1.60 -6.71
CA TRP A 99 -3.74 -1.46 -5.28
C TRP A 99 -5.04 -1.23 -4.49
N LEU A 100 -5.57 -2.30 -3.90
CA LEU A 100 -6.58 -2.20 -2.84
C LEU A 100 -5.95 -2.76 -1.55
N ALA A 101 -5.58 -1.86 -0.66
CA ALA A 101 -4.85 -2.22 0.55
C ALA A 101 -5.70 -2.14 1.82
N ASP A 102 -5.28 -2.88 2.85
CA ASP A 102 -5.72 -2.68 4.24
C ASP A 102 -4.53 -2.31 5.14
N THR A 103 -4.79 -1.57 6.20
CA THR A 103 -3.77 -1.07 7.15
C THR A 103 -3.69 -1.94 8.40
N TRP A 104 -2.63 -2.75 8.50
CA TRP A 104 -2.33 -3.58 9.67
C TRP A 104 -1.02 -3.14 10.31
N TRP A 105 -0.94 -1.88 10.76
CA TRP A 105 0.30 -1.32 11.33
C TRP A 105 0.93 -2.26 12.35
N MET A 106 0.13 -2.84 13.25
CA MET A 106 0.59 -3.77 14.28
C MET A 106 0.48 -5.27 13.90
N GLY A 107 0.42 -5.61 12.61
CA GLY A 107 0.14 -6.98 12.16
C GLY A 107 1.19 -8.04 12.55
N LEU A 108 2.41 -7.64 12.92
CA LEU A 108 3.50 -8.56 13.29
C LEU A 108 3.71 -8.72 14.80
N VAL A 109 2.81 -8.18 15.64
CA VAL A 109 2.91 -8.29 17.10
C VAL A 109 2.04 -9.42 17.68
N LYS A 110 2.33 -9.87 18.90
CA LYS A 110 1.60 -10.98 19.54
C LYS A 110 0.16 -10.65 19.93
N ARG A 111 -0.24 -9.37 19.79
CA ARG A 111 -1.62 -8.92 19.94
C ARG A 111 -2.51 -9.47 18.81
N LEU A 112 -1.96 -9.77 17.64
CA LEU A 112 -2.63 -10.51 16.56
C LEU A 112 -2.04 -11.91 16.50
N ARG A 113 -2.75 -12.88 17.07
CA ARG A 113 -2.22 -14.24 17.27
C ARG A 113 -2.04 -14.96 15.95
N TYR A 114 -0.94 -15.68 15.83
CA TYR A 114 -0.68 -16.59 14.71
C TYR A 114 -0.74 -18.05 15.19
N PRO A 115 -1.30 -18.99 14.41
CA PRO A 115 -1.85 -18.80 13.06
C PRO A 115 -3.27 -18.19 13.04
N ASP A 116 -4.13 -18.54 14.00
CA ASP A 116 -5.58 -18.42 13.86
C ASP A 116 -6.09 -17.02 13.46
N GLU A 117 -5.78 -16.00 14.25
CA GLU A 117 -6.35 -14.65 14.09
C GLU A 117 -5.79 -13.96 12.83
N PHE A 118 -4.48 -14.08 12.62
CA PHE A 118 -3.81 -13.53 11.43
C PHE A 118 -4.36 -14.18 10.15
N GLN A 119 -4.47 -15.51 10.12
CA GLN A 119 -4.98 -16.24 8.95
C GLN A 119 -6.47 -15.96 8.69
N MET A 120 -7.29 -15.80 9.74
CA MET A 120 -8.69 -15.40 9.61
C MET A 120 -8.81 -14.02 8.94
N LEU A 121 -8.03 -13.04 9.41
CA LEU A 121 -8.05 -11.70 8.84
C LEU A 121 -7.53 -11.70 7.39
N THR A 122 -6.48 -12.47 7.09
CA THR A 122 -5.98 -12.66 5.72
C THR A 122 -7.06 -13.25 4.80
N ALA A 123 -7.75 -14.31 5.23
CA ALA A 123 -8.78 -14.95 4.43
C ALA A 123 -9.96 -14.00 4.13
N ASP A 124 -10.37 -13.19 5.10
CA ASP A 124 -11.41 -12.18 4.92
C ASP A 124 -11.01 -11.14 3.85
N ARG A 125 -9.76 -10.66 3.88
CA ARG A 125 -9.26 -9.69 2.89
C ARG A 125 -9.13 -10.27 1.49
N VAL A 126 -8.70 -11.53 1.38
CA VAL A 126 -8.71 -12.24 0.10
C VAL A 126 -10.14 -12.35 -0.43
N GLN A 127 -11.12 -12.75 0.40
CA GLN A 127 -12.51 -12.88 -0.02
C GLN A 127 -13.11 -11.54 -0.51
N LYS A 128 -12.71 -10.43 0.12
CA LYS A 128 -13.14 -9.06 -0.25
C LYS A 128 -12.33 -8.46 -1.41
N GLY A 129 -11.39 -9.20 -1.98
CA GLY A 129 -10.63 -8.79 -3.16
C GLY A 129 -9.49 -7.81 -2.87
N PHE A 130 -9.05 -7.66 -1.63
CA PHE A 130 -7.83 -6.89 -1.31
C PHE A 130 -6.61 -7.55 -1.96
N THR A 131 -5.58 -6.75 -2.22
CA THR A 131 -4.35 -7.18 -2.88
C THR A 131 -3.08 -6.77 -2.13
N VAL A 132 -3.18 -5.84 -1.19
CA VAL A 132 -2.02 -5.31 -0.46
C VAL A 132 -2.34 -5.23 1.03
N ILE A 133 -1.34 -5.45 1.87
CA ILE A 133 -1.43 -5.19 3.32
C ILE A 133 -0.27 -4.29 3.72
N GLN A 134 -0.57 -3.11 4.27
CA GLN A 134 0.45 -2.25 4.86
C GLN A 134 0.78 -2.72 6.27
N ILE A 135 2.06 -2.98 6.54
CA ILE A 135 2.48 -3.66 7.78
C ILE A 135 3.86 -3.19 8.24
N VAL A 136 4.01 -2.88 9.53
CA VAL A 136 5.28 -2.42 10.10
C VAL A 136 6.11 -3.62 10.56
N ALA A 137 7.36 -3.70 10.07
CA ALA A 137 8.34 -4.74 10.36
C ALA A 137 9.53 -4.21 11.18
N GLY A 138 9.22 -3.41 12.21
CA GLY A 138 10.21 -2.81 13.10
C GLY A 138 9.54 -2.10 14.28
N LEU A 139 9.79 -0.79 14.45
CA LEU A 139 9.23 0.00 15.55
C LEU A 139 7.93 0.70 15.13
N TYR A 140 6.90 0.60 15.98
CA TYR A 140 5.49 0.87 15.63
C TYR A 140 5.01 2.31 15.97
N PRO A 141 3.92 2.79 15.33
CA PRO A 141 3.31 4.09 15.66
C PRO A 141 2.72 4.14 17.08
N ASP A 142 2.41 5.36 17.54
CA ASP A 142 1.59 5.62 18.74
C ASP A 142 2.13 4.98 20.04
N MET A 143 3.46 4.82 20.14
CA MET A 143 4.11 4.28 21.33
C MET A 143 5.58 4.69 21.49
N ASP A 144 6.11 4.49 22.69
CA ASP A 144 7.54 4.60 22.98
C ASP A 144 8.36 3.47 22.37
N GLN A 145 9.68 3.63 22.35
CA GLN A 145 10.59 2.55 22.00
C GLN A 145 10.42 1.38 22.97
N PHE A 146 10.34 0.17 22.42
CA PHE A 146 10.22 -1.06 23.22
C PHE A 146 8.98 -1.10 24.14
N ASP A 147 7.88 -0.44 23.76
CA ASP A 147 6.58 -0.62 24.40
C ASP A 147 6.09 -2.06 24.17
N GLU A 148 5.62 -2.72 25.22
CA GLU A 148 5.18 -4.11 25.20
C GLU A 148 4.06 -4.41 24.19
N ARG A 149 3.29 -3.39 23.77
CA ARG A 149 2.31 -3.50 22.69
C ARG A 149 2.97 -3.85 21.35
N GLY A 150 4.19 -3.38 21.13
CA GLY A 150 5.04 -3.61 19.96
C GLY A 150 5.78 -4.96 19.94
N ALA A 151 5.73 -5.73 21.02
CA ALA A 151 6.44 -7.01 21.08
C ALA A 151 5.67 -8.11 20.32
N ASN A 152 6.41 -8.95 19.58
CA ASN A 152 5.89 -10.22 19.09
C ASN A 152 6.22 -11.37 20.05
N GLU A 153 5.97 -12.60 19.64
CA GLU A 153 6.21 -13.79 20.47
C GLU A 153 7.68 -13.93 20.90
N ALA A 154 8.62 -13.36 20.14
CA ALA A 154 10.05 -13.37 20.40
C ALA A 154 10.60 -12.03 20.91
N GLY A 155 9.73 -11.09 21.30
CA GLY A 155 10.12 -9.79 21.84
C GLY A 155 10.17 -8.70 20.78
N PHE A 156 11.28 -7.95 20.72
CA PHE A 156 11.44 -6.75 19.88
C PHE A 156 12.40 -6.99 18.72
N PRO A 157 12.35 -6.19 17.64
CA PRO A 157 13.23 -6.34 16.48
C PRO A 157 14.72 -6.09 16.78
N TRP A 158 15.04 -5.37 17.86
CA TRP A 158 16.39 -4.99 18.25
C TRP A 158 16.60 -5.17 19.76
N GLU A 159 17.86 -5.29 20.19
CA GLU A 159 18.25 -5.04 21.56
C GLU A 159 18.04 -3.55 21.92
N LYS A 160 17.88 -3.25 23.22
CA LYS A 160 17.45 -1.91 23.69
C LYS A 160 18.41 -0.78 23.31
N ASP A 161 19.68 -1.09 23.09
CA ASP A 161 20.72 -0.15 22.70
C ASP A 161 20.97 -0.13 21.17
N TYR A 162 20.16 -0.87 20.41
CA TYR A 162 20.28 -1.02 18.96
C TYR A 162 21.62 -1.59 18.47
N SER A 163 22.39 -2.23 19.35
CA SER A 163 23.68 -2.84 19.00
C SER A 163 23.50 -4.06 18.11
N LYS A 164 22.38 -4.77 18.24
CA LYS A 164 22.13 -6.05 17.58
C LYS A 164 20.65 -6.30 17.28
N ILE A 165 20.40 -6.86 16.10
CA ILE A 165 19.07 -7.26 15.65
C ILE A 165 18.65 -8.58 16.32
N ASN A 166 17.36 -8.76 16.59
CA ASN A 166 16.82 -10.00 17.12
C ASN A 166 16.32 -10.91 15.98
N PRO A 167 17.06 -11.95 15.57
CA PRO A 167 16.66 -12.81 14.46
C PRO A 167 15.35 -13.54 14.74
N SER A 168 15.09 -13.93 16.00
CA SER A 168 13.88 -14.65 16.38
C SER A 168 12.61 -13.81 16.22
N TYR A 169 12.70 -12.49 16.41
CA TYR A 169 11.60 -11.57 16.07
C TYR A 169 11.24 -11.68 14.58
N PHE A 170 12.26 -11.66 13.71
CA PHE A 170 12.06 -11.73 12.28
C PHE A 170 11.67 -13.12 11.78
N ASP A 171 12.03 -14.18 12.49
CA ASP A 171 11.53 -15.53 12.17
C ASP A 171 10.02 -15.63 12.40
N MET A 172 9.49 -14.96 13.43
CA MET A 172 8.04 -14.82 13.66
C MET A 172 7.35 -13.83 12.70
N ALA A 173 8.09 -12.89 12.13
CA ALA A 173 7.60 -12.04 11.06
C ALA A 173 7.59 -12.78 9.70
N ASP A 174 8.60 -13.59 9.43
CA ASP A 174 8.75 -14.39 8.22
C ASP A 174 7.51 -15.25 7.97
N ILE A 175 7.02 -15.96 8.97
CA ILE A 175 5.84 -16.83 8.84
C ILE A 175 4.56 -16.06 8.46
N ARG A 176 4.43 -14.80 8.91
CA ARG A 176 3.28 -13.93 8.64
C ARG A 176 3.39 -13.31 7.26
N ILE A 177 4.56 -12.77 6.90
CA ILE A 177 4.83 -12.20 5.58
C ILE A 177 4.70 -13.27 4.49
N GLN A 178 5.27 -14.46 4.70
CA GLN A 178 5.12 -15.59 3.78
C GLN A 178 3.67 -16.04 3.66
N TRP A 179 2.89 -15.98 4.73
CA TRP A 179 1.47 -16.29 4.66
C TRP A 179 0.70 -15.30 3.78
N LEU A 180 0.95 -14.00 3.91
CA LEU A 180 0.36 -12.98 3.04
C LEU A 180 0.67 -13.26 1.56
N ILE A 181 1.94 -13.51 1.24
CA ILE A 181 2.38 -13.85 -0.12
C ILE A 181 1.68 -15.12 -0.61
N LYS A 182 1.65 -16.19 0.20
CA LYS A 182 1.00 -17.46 -0.12
C LYS A 182 -0.49 -17.27 -0.42
N SER A 183 -1.15 -16.37 0.31
CA SER A 183 -2.56 -16.00 0.13
C SER A 183 -2.82 -15.04 -1.03
N GLY A 184 -1.78 -14.59 -1.75
CA GLY A 184 -1.92 -13.70 -2.90
C GLY A 184 -2.05 -12.21 -2.53
N LEU A 185 -1.61 -11.83 -1.32
CA LEU A 185 -1.55 -10.43 -0.86
C LEU A 185 -0.09 -9.95 -0.84
N VAL A 186 0.16 -8.80 -1.46
CA VAL A 186 1.45 -8.12 -1.47
C VAL A 186 1.65 -7.36 -0.16
N PRO A 187 2.69 -7.68 0.63
CA PRO A 187 3.08 -6.86 1.78
C PRO A 187 3.66 -5.52 1.30
N CYS A 188 3.07 -4.41 1.76
CA CYS A 188 3.71 -3.09 1.75
C CYS A 188 4.43 -2.95 3.10
N ILE A 189 5.74 -3.19 3.11
CA ILE A 189 6.53 -3.33 4.32
C ILE A 189 7.04 -1.95 4.75
N VAL A 190 6.59 -1.49 5.91
CA VAL A 190 7.08 -0.28 6.57
C VAL A 190 8.20 -0.64 7.53
N SER A 191 9.36 0.02 7.47
CA SER A 191 10.46 -0.29 8.40
C SER A 191 10.12 0.07 9.85
N CYS A 192 9.78 1.32 10.08
CA CYS A 192 9.36 1.85 11.38
C CYS A 192 8.59 3.16 11.20
N TRP A 193 8.07 3.70 12.30
CA TRP A 193 7.56 5.08 12.28
C TRP A 193 8.70 6.11 12.14
N GLY A 194 8.39 7.25 11.53
CA GLY A 194 9.34 8.27 11.10
C GLY A 194 10.18 8.85 12.24
N TYR A 195 9.55 9.19 13.35
CA TYR A 195 10.23 9.78 14.51
C TYR A 195 11.31 8.88 15.13
N TYR A 196 11.36 7.59 14.81
CA TYR A 196 12.42 6.72 15.34
C TYR A 196 13.80 7.06 14.78
N ILE A 197 13.90 7.74 13.64
CA ILE A 197 15.18 8.16 13.06
C ILE A 197 16.03 9.02 14.02
N ASP A 198 15.38 9.81 14.87
CA ASP A 198 16.08 10.67 15.82
C ASP A 198 16.68 9.92 17.01
N PHE A 199 16.13 8.77 17.34
CA PHE A 199 16.59 7.96 18.48
C PHE A 199 17.52 6.82 18.04
N VAL A 200 17.20 6.21 16.90
CA VAL A 200 17.85 5.01 16.38
C VAL A 200 19.08 5.37 15.54
N GLY A 201 19.03 6.47 14.79
CA GLY A 201 20.09 6.91 13.91
C GLY A 201 20.12 6.20 12.55
N ILE A 202 20.71 6.87 11.56
CA ILE A 202 20.71 6.48 10.15
C ILE A 202 21.41 5.13 9.94
N ASP A 203 22.57 4.90 10.55
CA ASP A 203 23.35 3.68 10.32
C ASP A 203 22.64 2.41 10.79
N VAL A 204 21.96 2.48 11.94
CA VAL A 204 21.13 1.38 12.43
C VAL A 204 19.95 1.14 11.49
N LEU A 205 19.30 2.20 10.99
CA LEU A 205 18.19 2.07 10.05
C LEU A 205 18.63 1.51 8.70
N LYS A 206 19.82 1.85 8.20
CA LYS A 206 20.42 1.18 7.02
C LYS A 206 20.62 -0.31 7.27
N ARG A 207 21.18 -0.70 8.42
CA ARG A 207 21.31 -2.12 8.81
C ARG A 207 19.95 -2.82 8.93
N HIS A 208 18.94 -2.14 9.45
CA HIS A 208 17.59 -2.67 9.54
C HIS A 208 16.99 -2.91 8.15
N TRP A 209 17.08 -1.93 7.26
CA TRP A 209 16.63 -2.05 5.86
C TRP A 209 17.37 -3.14 5.10
N ARG A 210 18.69 -3.26 5.28
CA ARG A 210 19.47 -4.37 4.70
C ARG A 210 18.96 -5.73 5.18
N ASN A 211 18.62 -5.89 6.45
CA ASN A 211 18.00 -7.11 6.96
C ASN A 211 16.59 -7.36 6.37
N LEU A 212 15.76 -6.33 6.26
CA LEU A 212 14.43 -6.45 5.64
C LEU A 212 14.53 -6.87 4.17
N LEU A 213 15.45 -6.26 3.41
CA LEU A 213 15.71 -6.61 2.02
C LEU A 213 16.24 -8.04 1.89
N ALA A 214 17.23 -8.43 2.70
CA ALA A 214 17.78 -9.79 2.67
C ALA A 214 16.73 -10.86 3.01
N ARG A 215 15.78 -10.54 3.90
CA ARG A 215 14.69 -11.47 4.28
C ARG A 215 13.55 -11.45 3.28
N TYR A 216 13.16 -10.31 2.72
CA TYR A 216 11.90 -10.18 2.01
C TYR A 216 12.01 -9.78 0.54
N GLY A 217 13.19 -9.35 0.06
CA GLY A 217 13.38 -8.94 -1.33
C GLY A 217 13.23 -10.06 -2.37
N ALA A 218 13.34 -11.32 -1.96
CA ALA A 218 13.02 -12.41 -2.88
C ALA A 218 11.51 -12.60 -3.11
N TYR A 219 10.65 -11.86 -2.41
CA TYR A 219 9.19 -11.92 -2.55
C TYR A 219 8.65 -10.69 -3.29
N PRO A 220 7.48 -10.79 -3.93
CA PRO A 220 6.78 -9.63 -4.49
C PRO A 220 6.25 -8.74 -3.34
N VAL A 221 7.04 -7.73 -2.99
CA VAL A 221 6.76 -6.74 -1.93
C VAL A 221 6.84 -5.31 -2.49
N VAL A 222 6.31 -4.36 -1.73
CA VAL A 222 6.54 -2.92 -1.89
C VAL A 222 7.21 -2.39 -0.64
N TRP A 223 8.22 -1.54 -0.79
CA TRP A 223 8.90 -0.91 0.33
C TRP A 223 8.24 0.42 0.68
N CYS A 224 7.86 0.60 1.95
CA CYS A 224 7.45 1.88 2.48
C CYS A 224 8.50 2.35 3.50
N MET A 225 9.23 3.42 3.16
CA MET A 225 10.46 3.76 3.88
C MET A 225 10.25 4.01 5.36
N ALA A 226 9.17 4.71 5.71
CA ALA A 226 8.74 4.95 7.08
C ALA A 226 7.25 5.31 7.12
N GLY A 227 6.64 5.20 8.31
CA GLY A 227 5.31 5.72 8.62
C GLY A 227 5.35 7.16 9.11
N GLU A 228 4.64 8.09 8.46
CA GLU A 228 4.68 9.53 8.78
C GLU A 228 6.11 10.05 8.90
N ALA A 229 6.88 9.85 7.84
CA ALA A 229 8.34 9.85 7.87
C ALA A 229 8.98 11.07 8.55
N ILE A 230 8.47 12.28 8.31
CA ILE A 230 9.02 13.51 8.89
C ILE A 230 8.33 13.97 10.18
N MET A 231 7.37 13.21 10.71
CA MET A 231 6.70 13.59 11.95
C MET A 231 7.67 13.55 13.14
N PRO A 232 7.86 14.65 13.89
CA PRO A 232 8.57 14.61 15.17
C PRO A 232 7.81 13.80 16.21
N TYR A 233 8.52 13.17 17.14
CA TYR A 233 7.88 12.45 18.25
C TYR A 233 6.85 13.31 18.98
N TYR A 234 5.76 12.70 19.45
CA TYR A 234 4.59 13.39 20.02
C TYR A 234 4.97 14.44 21.08
N LEU A 235 5.90 14.09 21.97
CA LEU A 235 6.35 14.92 23.08
C LEU A 235 7.60 15.77 22.76
N ALA A 236 8.00 15.85 21.49
CA ALA A 236 9.12 16.68 21.07
C ALA A 236 8.87 18.17 21.40
N PRO A 237 9.86 18.88 21.98
CA PRO A 237 9.76 20.31 22.26
C PRO A 237 9.41 21.11 20.99
N GLY A 238 8.46 22.04 21.11
CA GLY A 238 7.93 22.79 19.96
C GLY A 238 9.00 23.59 19.20
N ASP A 239 9.98 24.14 19.92
CA ASP A 239 11.12 24.89 19.38
C ASP A 239 12.08 24.02 18.54
N LYS A 240 12.08 22.69 18.73
CA LYS A 240 12.93 21.75 17.99
C LYS A 240 12.26 21.12 16.78
N ARG A 241 10.94 21.25 16.62
CA ARG A 241 10.19 20.50 15.59
C ARG A 241 10.66 20.76 14.17
N ALA A 242 10.97 22.01 13.81
CA ALA A 242 11.42 22.35 12.46
C ALA A 242 12.78 21.72 12.11
N GLU A 243 13.69 21.66 13.08
CA GLU A 243 14.99 21.00 12.94
C GLU A 243 14.81 19.49 12.75
N LEU A 244 13.98 18.84 13.59
CA LEU A 244 13.71 17.41 13.51
C LEU A 244 13.07 17.02 12.17
N ILE A 245 12.11 17.81 11.67
CA ILE A 245 11.50 17.60 10.34
C ILE A 245 12.56 17.64 9.23
N THR A 246 13.45 18.64 9.27
CA THR A 246 14.50 18.81 8.25
C THR A 246 15.48 17.63 8.28
N LYS A 247 15.95 17.27 9.48
CA LYS A 247 16.86 16.14 9.68
C LYS A 247 16.23 14.81 9.26
N ALA A 248 14.97 14.57 9.62
CA ALA A 248 14.24 13.38 9.22
C ALA A 248 14.10 13.29 7.69
N ARG A 249 13.74 14.39 7.02
CA ARG A 249 13.61 14.44 5.55
C ARG A 249 14.93 14.06 4.85
N SER A 250 16.04 14.65 5.26
CA SER A 250 17.36 14.32 4.71
C SER A 250 17.78 12.89 5.03
N GLY A 251 17.57 12.44 6.27
CA GLY A 251 17.90 11.09 6.68
C GLY A 251 17.13 10.02 5.93
N TRP A 252 15.81 10.19 5.73
CA TRP A 252 15.01 9.26 4.94
C TRP A 252 15.40 9.26 3.47
N THR A 253 15.77 10.42 2.91
CA THR A 253 16.32 10.50 1.55
C THR A 253 17.59 9.66 1.42
N GLU A 254 18.52 9.79 2.37
CA GLU A 254 19.77 9.03 2.39
C GLU A 254 19.56 7.52 2.51
N ILE A 255 18.69 7.10 3.45
CA ILE A 255 18.36 5.68 3.66
C ILE A 255 17.67 5.10 2.42
N THR A 256 16.83 5.87 1.73
CA THR A 256 16.15 5.42 0.51
C THR A 256 17.13 5.22 -0.64
N LYS A 257 18.10 6.14 -0.83
CA LYS A 257 19.18 5.98 -1.81
C LYS A 257 20.00 4.72 -1.54
N TYR A 258 20.34 4.48 -0.28
CA TYR A 258 21.03 3.27 0.14
C TYR A 258 20.23 2.01 -0.21
N LEU A 259 18.94 1.94 0.15
CA LEU A 259 18.10 0.77 -0.17
C LEU A 259 18.03 0.53 -1.68
N ARG A 260 17.85 1.60 -2.47
CA ARG A 260 17.79 1.52 -3.93
C ARG A 260 19.09 0.94 -4.53
N GLU A 261 20.24 1.32 -3.98
CA GLU A 261 21.55 0.84 -4.43
C GLU A 261 21.74 -0.65 -4.17
N ILE A 262 21.25 -1.15 -3.03
CA ILE A 262 21.48 -2.54 -2.61
C ILE A 262 20.35 -3.51 -2.99
N ASP A 263 19.17 -3.04 -3.43
CA ASP A 263 18.05 -3.89 -3.85
C ASP A 263 18.22 -4.36 -5.31
N PRO A 264 18.68 -5.60 -5.54
CA PRO A 264 18.94 -6.09 -6.90
C PRO A 264 17.66 -6.32 -7.71
N TYR A 265 16.50 -6.33 -7.05
CA TYR A 265 15.21 -6.63 -7.66
C TYR A 265 14.45 -5.37 -8.07
N HIS A 266 14.93 -4.18 -7.67
CA HIS A 266 14.33 -2.88 -7.95
C HIS A 266 12.83 -2.81 -7.60
N HIS A 267 12.44 -3.24 -6.40
CA HIS A 267 11.05 -3.15 -5.96
C HIS A 267 10.55 -1.70 -5.96
N PRO A 268 9.23 -1.48 -6.11
CA PRO A 268 8.64 -0.16 -5.92
C PRO A 268 8.88 0.34 -4.50
N ILE A 269 9.29 1.60 -4.39
CA ILE A 269 9.52 2.29 -3.12
C ILE A 269 8.50 3.42 -2.97
N THR A 270 7.91 3.54 -1.79
CA THR A 270 7.08 4.67 -1.37
C THR A 270 7.48 5.11 0.04
N ILE A 271 6.85 6.17 0.55
CA ILE A 271 7.06 6.66 1.90
C ILE A 271 5.74 7.19 2.44
N HIS A 272 5.30 6.68 3.59
CA HIS A 272 4.01 7.08 4.16
C HIS A 272 4.16 8.47 4.81
N PRO A 273 3.35 9.44 4.40
CA PRO A 273 3.62 10.83 4.72
C PRO A 273 2.80 11.34 5.90
N THR A 274 3.13 12.56 6.36
CA THR A 274 2.20 13.40 7.13
C THR A 274 1.20 14.15 6.23
N ASP A 275 1.47 14.16 4.91
CA ASP A 275 0.72 14.80 3.84
C ASP A 275 0.79 13.98 2.52
N CYS A 276 1.83 14.18 1.69
CA CYS A 276 2.14 13.41 0.49
C CYS A 276 3.60 12.95 0.50
N GLY A 277 3.88 11.80 -0.11
CA GLY A 277 5.21 11.18 -0.15
C GLY A 277 6.27 12.12 -0.73
N HIS A 278 5.90 12.92 -1.72
CA HIS A 278 6.78 13.94 -2.31
C HIS A 278 7.41 14.93 -1.33
N ASN A 279 6.76 15.22 -0.19
CA ASN A 279 7.25 16.20 0.80
C ASN A 279 8.08 15.56 1.93
N GLN A 280 8.19 14.24 1.92
CA GLN A 280 8.86 13.45 2.96
C GLN A 280 10.34 13.19 2.67
N VAL A 281 10.79 13.52 1.46
CA VAL A 281 12.18 13.37 0.99
C VAL A 281 12.66 14.67 0.35
N ASP A 282 13.96 14.93 0.41
CA ASP A 282 14.59 16.08 -0.26
C ASP A 282 14.70 15.85 -1.77
N ASP A 283 14.84 14.58 -2.18
CA ASP A 283 14.97 14.16 -3.57
C ASP A 283 13.83 13.21 -3.93
N ARG A 284 12.86 13.69 -4.71
CA ARG A 284 11.67 12.92 -5.08
C ARG A 284 11.97 11.72 -5.98
N SER A 285 13.13 11.68 -6.64
CA SER A 285 13.50 10.58 -7.53
C SER A 285 13.81 9.26 -6.80
N VAL A 286 13.92 9.30 -5.47
CA VAL A 286 14.21 8.13 -4.64
C VAL A 286 12.98 7.26 -4.38
N ILE A 287 11.77 7.79 -4.61
CA ILE A 287 10.50 7.07 -4.48
C ILE A 287 9.84 6.87 -5.85
N ASP A 288 9.02 5.82 -5.97
CA ASP A 288 8.33 5.44 -7.20
C ASP A 288 6.81 5.65 -7.13
N ILE A 289 6.25 5.84 -5.93
CA ILE A 289 4.80 6.00 -5.70
C ILE A 289 4.58 7.15 -4.71
N ASP A 290 3.74 8.11 -5.08
CA ASP A 290 3.31 9.21 -4.19
C ASP A 290 2.12 8.72 -3.36
N MET A 291 2.43 8.24 -2.16
CA MET A 291 1.43 7.85 -1.17
C MET A 291 0.93 9.08 -0.43
N LEU A 292 -0.38 9.16 -0.19
CA LEU A 292 -1.02 10.28 0.53
C LEU A 292 -1.59 9.87 1.88
N GLN A 293 -1.47 10.74 2.88
CA GLN A 293 -2.22 10.70 4.14
C GLN A 293 -3.08 11.96 4.25
N THR A 294 -4.42 11.80 4.27
CA THR A 294 -5.34 12.93 4.11
C THR A 294 -6.40 13.06 5.22
N GLY A 295 -6.42 12.10 6.15
CA GLY A 295 -7.37 11.94 7.27
C GLY A 295 -7.02 12.71 8.55
N HIS A 296 -7.78 12.55 9.65
CA HIS A 296 -8.80 11.51 9.95
C HIS A 296 -10.17 12.06 10.38
N GLY A 297 -10.53 13.27 9.97
CA GLY A 297 -11.77 13.97 10.38
C GLY A 297 -13.07 13.49 9.71
N GLY A 298 -13.11 12.29 9.12
CA GLY A 298 -14.29 11.80 8.42
C GLY A 298 -14.66 12.68 7.22
N TRP A 299 -15.91 13.17 7.19
CA TRP A 299 -16.39 14.06 6.14
C TRP A 299 -15.60 15.37 6.03
N ASP A 300 -15.08 15.90 7.15
CA ASP A 300 -14.27 17.12 7.16
C ASP A 300 -12.91 16.95 6.47
N SER A 301 -12.40 15.70 6.39
CA SER A 301 -11.17 15.37 5.66
C SER A 301 -11.40 15.19 4.16
N MET A 302 -12.63 15.04 3.68
CA MET A 302 -12.90 14.72 2.27
C MET A 302 -12.51 15.85 1.30
N PRO A 303 -12.77 17.14 1.59
CA PRO A 303 -12.24 18.24 0.78
C PRO A 303 -10.71 18.23 0.65
N ASN A 304 -10.01 17.99 1.78
CA ASN A 304 -8.56 17.87 1.77
C ASN A 304 -8.08 16.68 0.94
N THR A 305 -8.76 15.52 1.07
CA THR A 305 -8.43 14.29 0.35
C THR A 305 -8.50 14.50 -1.17
N VAL A 306 -9.62 15.01 -1.66
CA VAL A 306 -9.81 15.25 -3.10
C VAL A 306 -8.81 16.27 -3.63
N ARG A 307 -8.58 17.36 -2.88
CA ARG A 307 -7.59 18.37 -3.25
C ARG A 307 -6.19 17.77 -3.37
N GLN A 308 -5.72 17.01 -2.38
CA GLN A 308 -4.38 16.43 -2.39
C GLN A 308 -4.21 15.41 -3.52
N VAL A 309 -5.22 14.59 -3.81
CA VAL A 309 -5.17 13.67 -4.96
C VAL A 309 -5.01 14.45 -6.27
N ILE A 310 -5.81 15.49 -6.50
CA ILE A 310 -5.72 16.32 -7.71
C ILE A 310 -4.37 17.03 -7.80
N ASP A 311 -3.89 17.58 -6.68
CA ASP A 311 -2.61 18.30 -6.62
C ASP A 311 -1.43 17.35 -6.90
N SER A 312 -1.39 16.17 -6.27
CA SER A 312 -0.34 15.17 -6.50
C SER A 312 -0.34 14.62 -7.92
N LEU A 313 -1.51 14.36 -8.51
CA LEU A 313 -1.63 13.90 -9.90
C LEU A 313 -1.16 14.94 -10.93
N ALA A 314 -1.10 16.21 -10.55
CA ALA A 314 -0.64 17.31 -11.42
C ALA A 314 0.88 17.58 -11.31
N ILE A 315 1.59 16.93 -10.38
CA ILE A 315 3.04 17.11 -10.21
C ILE A 315 3.81 16.40 -11.34
N GLU A 316 4.83 17.08 -11.86
CA GLU A 316 5.79 16.52 -12.82
C GLU A 316 7.19 16.38 -12.16
N PRO A 317 7.96 15.33 -12.49
CA PRO A 317 7.59 14.20 -13.37
C PRO A 317 6.49 13.33 -12.75
N LYS A 318 5.61 12.79 -13.60
CA LYS A 318 4.52 11.90 -13.15
C LYS A 318 5.00 10.73 -12.31
N MET A 319 4.16 10.38 -11.35
CA MET A 319 4.29 9.24 -10.45
C MET A 319 2.90 8.65 -10.17
N PRO A 320 2.75 7.33 -9.99
CA PRO A 320 1.51 6.75 -9.49
C PRO A 320 1.15 7.37 -8.14
N VAL A 321 -0.11 7.82 -8.01
CA VAL A 321 -0.65 8.42 -6.79
C VAL A 321 -1.67 7.48 -6.18
N LEU A 322 -1.59 7.26 -4.86
CA LEU A 322 -2.60 6.52 -4.11
C LEU A 322 -2.82 7.15 -2.73
N VAL A 323 -4.01 6.95 -2.18
CA VAL A 323 -4.29 7.30 -0.78
C VAL A 323 -3.91 6.12 0.11
N GLY A 324 -2.85 6.30 0.91
CA GLY A 324 -2.30 5.31 1.83
C GLY A 324 -2.97 5.29 3.20
N GLU A 325 -3.52 6.43 3.64
CA GLU A 325 -4.20 6.56 4.93
C GLU A 325 -5.23 7.69 4.91
N VAL A 326 -6.50 7.36 5.15
CA VAL A 326 -7.58 8.35 5.30
C VAL A 326 -8.69 7.82 6.19
N SER A 327 -9.13 8.64 7.15
CA SER A 327 -10.35 8.51 7.96
C SER A 327 -10.76 7.05 8.22
N TYR A 328 -9.95 6.31 8.97
CA TYR A 328 -10.19 4.88 9.22
C TYR A 328 -11.60 4.60 9.74
N GLU A 329 -12.23 3.51 9.29
CA GLU A 329 -13.61 3.20 9.65
C GLU A 329 -13.73 3.07 11.18
N THR A 330 -14.71 3.77 11.76
CA THR A 330 -14.96 3.91 13.22
C THR A 330 -13.92 4.70 14.01
N ILE A 331 -12.91 5.31 13.39
CA ILE A 331 -11.96 6.18 14.11
C ILE A 331 -12.70 7.42 14.66
N GLY A 332 -12.42 7.76 15.92
CA GLY A 332 -13.13 8.85 16.61
C GLY A 332 -14.65 8.63 16.75
N GLY A 333 -15.14 7.40 16.57
CA GLY A 333 -16.57 7.10 16.59
C GLY A 333 -17.33 7.48 15.31
N GLY A 334 -16.64 7.83 14.23
CA GLY A 334 -17.21 8.25 12.95
C GLY A 334 -16.65 7.49 11.75
N CYS A 335 -16.49 8.19 10.62
CA CYS A 335 -15.82 7.67 9.43
C CYS A 335 -16.42 6.36 8.90
N LEU A 336 -17.76 6.23 8.97
CA LEU A 336 -18.46 5.00 8.62
C LEU A 336 -18.32 4.66 7.13
N GLN A 337 -18.94 3.56 6.71
CA GLN A 337 -18.82 3.00 5.38
C GLN A 337 -19.15 3.98 4.23
N ASP A 338 -19.99 4.99 4.46
CA ASP A 338 -20.27 6.06 3.49
C ASP A 338 -19.03 6.93 3.19
N VAL A 339 -18.24 7.27 4.21
CA VAL A 339 -16.95 7.96 4.04
C VAL A 339 -15.96 7.08 3.27
N GLN A 340 -15.93 5.78 3.57
CA GLN A 340 -15.03 4.83 2.90
C GLN A 340 -15.35 4.72 1.40
N ARG A 341 -16.64 4.59 1.06
CA ARG A 341 -17.09 4.56 -0.35
C ARG A 341 -16.77 5.87 -1.06
N PHE A 342 -17.02 7.01 -0.43
CA PHE A 342 -16.74 8.30 -1.03
C PHE A 342 -15.24 8.50 -1.27
N ALA A 343 -14.39 8.21 -0.28
CA ALA A 343 -12.95 8.33 -0.41
C ALA A 343 -12.43 7.43 -1.54
N PHE A 344 -12.85 6.17 -1.58
CA PHE A 344 -12.49 5.23 -2.65
C PHE A 344 -12.87 5.77 -4.04
N TRP A 345 -14.16 6.05 -4.27
CA TRP A 345 -14.63 6.41 -5.62
C TRP A 345 -14.15 7.78 -6.08
N SER A 346 -14.10 8.78 -5.19
CA SER A 346 -13.61 10.11 -5.55
C SER A 346 -12.13 10.06 -5.92
N CYS A 347 -11.30 9.28 -5.23
CA CYS A 347 -9.88 9.16 -5.55
C CYS A 347 -9.64 8.38 -6.85
N ILE A 348 -10.27 7.21 -7.00
CA ILE A 348 -10.08 6.35 -8.17
C ILE A 348 -10.55 7.03 -9.45
N LEU A 349 -11.76 7.64 -9.45
CA LEU A 349 -12.26 8.35 -10.64
C LEU A 349 -11.58 9.71 -10.86
N SER A 350 -10.76 10.18 -9.92
CA SER A 350 -9.87 11.33 -10.14
C SER A 350 -8.51 10.91 -10.72
N GLY A 351 -8.22 9.61 -10.83
CA GLY A 351 -7.00 9.08 -11.46
C GLY A 351 -5.99 8.45 -10.52
N ALA A 352 -6.34 8.23 -9.23
CA ALA A 352 -5.48 7.47 -8.32
C ALA A 352 -5.37 6.00 -8.79
N CYS A 353 -4.17 5.42 -8.69
CA CYS A 353 -3.91 4.04 -9.12
C CYS A 353 -4.35 2.98 -8.11
N GLY A 354 -4.84 3.43 -6.95
CA GLY A 354 -5.25 2.57 -5.86
C GLY A 354 -5.72 3.34 -4.63
N HIS A 355 -6.15 2.57 -3.64
CA HIS A 355 -6.69 3.08 -2.39
C HIS A 355 -6.38 2.13 -1.24
N THR A 356 -6.13 2.69 -0.06
CA THR A 356 -5.91 1.94 1.16
C THR A 356 -7.01 2.22 2.18
N TYR A 357 -7.66 1.16 2.61
CA TYR A 357 -8.62 1.17 3.70
C TYR A 357 -7.90 0.95 5.02
N GLY A 358 -8.52 1.41 6.10
CA GLY A 358 -8.20 0.94 7.43
C GLY A 358 -9.39 1.07 8.35
N ALA A 359 -9.30 0.37 9.47
CA ALA A 359 -10.31 0.41 10.52
C ALA A 359 -9.64 0.61 11.87
N ASN A 360 -10.28 1.41 12.73
CA ASN A 360 -9.73 1.77 14.03
C ASN A 360 -9.36 0.56 14.90
N GLY A 361 -10.15 -0.52 14.84
CA GLY A 361 -9.83 -1.73 15.60
C GLY A 361 -8.67 -2.55 15.05
N ILE A 362 -8.35 -2.42 13.77
CA ILE A 362 -7.41 -3.28 13.05
C ILE A 362 -6.00 -2.74 13.09
N TRP A 363 -5.79 -1.46 12.74
CA TRP A 363 -4.44 -0.90 12.60
C TRP A 363 -3.59 -1.08 13.87
N GLN A 364 -4.22 -0.93 15.04
CA GLN A 364 -3.63 -1.09 16.39
C GLN A 364 -3.91 -2.44 17.06
N VAL A 365 -4.70 -3.31 16.41
CA VAL A 365 -5.15 -4.60 16.95
C VAL A 365 -5.74 -4.44 18.36
N ASN A 366 -6.86 -3.71 18.46
CA ASN A 366 -7.60 -3.56 19.71
C ASN A 366 -8.17 -4.91 20.16
N ARG A 367 -7.90 -5.33 21.40
CA ARG A 367 -8.49 -6.56 21.95
C ARG A 367 -9.59 -6.21 22.95
N ARG A 368 -10.63 -7.05 23.04
CA ARG A 368 -11.76 -6.88 23.99
C ARG A 368 -11.28 -6.72 25.42
N GLU A 369 -10.36 -7.58 25.85
CA GLU A 369 -9.86 -7.61 27.23
C GLU A 369 -8.65 -6.71 27.45
N LYS A 370 -8.00 -6.27 26.36
CA LYS A 370 -6.79 -5.45 26.40
C LYS A 370 -6.81 -4.43 25.24
N PRO A 371 -7.56 -3.33 25.37
CA PRO A 371 -7.51 -2.23 24.41
C PRO A 371 -6.06 -1.77 24.15
N PHE A 372 -5.81 -1.12 23.02
CA PHE A 372 -4.50 -0.58 22.71
C PHE A 372 -4.08 0.49 23.72
N GLY A 373 -5.05 1.26 24.22
CA GLY A 373 -4.84 2.29 25.23
C GLY A 373 -4.46 3.64 24.63
N PRO A 374 -4.05 4.61 25.47
CA PRO A 374 -3.67 5.93 24.99
C PRO A 374 -2.36 5.90 24.20
N SER A 375 -2.30 6.76 23.18
CA SER A 375 -1.06 7.22 22.55
C SER A 375 -0.24 8.08 23.53
N PRO A 376 1.03 8.41 23.24
CA PRO A 376 1.88 9.20 24.14
C PRO A 376 1.31 10.57 24.53
N HIS A 377 0.46 11.16 23.68
CA HIS A 377 -0.25 12.42 23.97
C HIS A 377 -1.51 12.24 24.87
N GLY A 378 -1.80 11.03 25.33
CA GLY A 378 -2.81 10.74 26.35
C GLY A 378 -4.21 10.40 25.84
N MET A 379 -4.47 10.46 24.52
CA MET A 379 -5.78 10.11 23.95
C MET A 379 -5.74 8.72 23.29
N SER A 380 -6.88 8.04 23.25
CA SER A 380 -7.09 6.83 22.44
C SER A 380 -7.94 7.16 21.22
N TRP A 381 -7.60 6.57 20.07
CA TRP A 381 -8.34 6.72 18.82
C TRP A 381 -9.68 5.96 18.78
N GLY A 382 -9.92 5.11 19.79
CA GLY A 382 -11.16 4.36 20.04
C GLY A 382 -10.87 2.90 20.38
N ASN A 383 -11.92 2.16 20.77
CA ASN A 383 -11.77 0.86 21.44
C ASN A 383 -12.51 -0.30 20.75
N ILE A 384 -12.99 -0.13 19.52
CA ILE A 384 -13.64 -1.24 18.81
C ILE A 384 -12.64 -2.41 18.68
N PRO A 385 -13.00 -3.63 19.11
CA PRO A 385 -12.14 -4.79 18.99
C PRO A 385 -11.84 -5.14 17.53
N TRP A 386 -10.63 -5.62 17.24
CA TRP A 386 -10.23 -5.99 15.88
C TRP A 386 -11.10 -7.12 15.30
N ASP A 387 -11.55 -8.06 16.15
CA ASP A 387 -12.41 -9.20 15.81
C ASP A 387 -13.86 -8.79 15.49
N GLU A 388 -14.20 -7.53 15.75
CA GLU A 388 -15.43 -6.88 15.29
C GLU A 388 -15.15 -6.01 14.07
N ALA A 389 -14.07 -5.22 14.14
CA ALA A 389 -13.68 -4.26 13.12
C ALA A 389 -13.42 -4.90 11.75
N TYR A 390 -12.89 -6.12 11.70
CA TYR A 390 -12.63 -6.78 10.40
C TYR A 390 -13.90 -7.03 9.57
N ARG A 391 -15.06 -7.10 10.23
CA ARG A 391 -16.38 -7.30 9.60
C ARG A 391 -17.10 -6.00 9.27
N LEU A 392 -16.48 -4.84 9.52
CA LEU A 392 -17.10 -3.56 9.21
C LEU A 392 -17.41 -3.45 7.71
N PRO A 393 -18.57 -2.85 7.36
CA PRO A 393 -19.09 -2.88 6.00
C PRO A 393 -18.22 -2.12 5.00
N GLY A 394 -17.50 -1.06 5.41
CA GLY A 394 -16.66 -0.29 4.50
C GLY A 394 -15.65 -1.14 3.73
N SER A 395 -15.00 -2.10 4.41
CA SER A 395 -14.05 -3.04 3.79
C SER A 395 -14.68 -3.88 2.67
N ALA A 396 -15.92 -4.34 2.83
CA ALA A 396 -16.61 -5.12 1.81
C ALA A 396 -17.07 -4.23 0.64
N GLN A 397 -17.50 -3.00 0.93
CA GLN A 397 -18.08 -2.09 -0.06
C GLN A 397 -17.03 -1.51 -1.03
N ILE A 398 -15.82 -1.23 -0.56
CA ILE A 398 -14.72 -0.88 -1.48
C ILE A 398 -14.24 -2.09 -2.28
N GLY A 399 -14.34 -3.32 -1.73
CA GLY A 399 -14.11 -4.56 -2.46
C GLY A 399 -15.11 -4.75 -3.60
N ILE A 400 -16.40 -4.46 -3.35
CA ILE A 400 -17.45 -4.38 -4.36
C ILE A 400 -17.08 -3.35 -5.45
N GLY A 401 -16.56 -2.18 -5.06
CA GLY A 401 -16.12 -1.17 -6.02
C GLY A 401 -14.97 -1.64 -6.92
N LYS A 402 -13.96 -2.29 -6.35
CA LYS A 402 -12.89 -2.95 -7.12
C LYS A 402 -13.46 -4.01 -8.06
N ALA A 403 -14.40 -4.84 -7.62
CA ALA A 403 -15.00 -5.88 -8.45
C ALA A 403 -15.70 -5.32 -9.70
N LEU A 404 -16.34 -4.15 -9.60
CA LEU A 404 -16.88 -3.43 -10.76
C LEU A 404 -15.76 -2.97 -11.71
N LEU A 405 -14.70 -2.35 -11.19
CA LEU A 405 -13.57 -1.87 -12.00
C LEU A 405 -12.87 -3.01 -12.76
N MET A 406 -12.73 -4.18 -12.14
CA MET A 406 -12.07 -5.35 -12.76
C MET A 406 -12.83 -5.93 -13.96
N ARG A 407 -14.06 -5.48 -14.25
CA ARG A 407 -14.79 -5.87 -15.47
C ARG A 407 -14.29 -5.15 -16.72
N TYR A 408 -13.49 -4.10 -16.55
CA TYR A 408 -13.02 -3.21 -17.60
C TYR A 408 -11.49 -3.11 -17.57
N PRO A 409 -10.85 -2.62 -18.64
CA PRO A 409 -9.43 -2.28 -18.62
C PRO A 409 -9.20 -1.02 -17.77
N TRP A 410 -9.41 -1.11 -16.46
CA TRP A 410 -9.36 0.01 -15.52
C TRP A 410 -8.04 0.78 -15.55
N TRP A 411 -6.94 0.12 -15.91
CA TRP A 411 -5.62 0.73 -16.06
C TRP A 411 -5.52 1.71 -17.23
N GLN A 412 -6.55 1.76 -18.09
CA GLN A 412 -6.68 2.74 -19.17
C GLN A 412 -7.67 3.87 -18.82
N PHE A 413 -8.25 3.86 -17.62
CA PHE A 413 -9.24 4.88 -17.26
C PHE A 413 -8.58 6.24 -17.15
N GLU A 414 -9.21 7.24 -17.75
CA GLU A 414 -8.85 8.64 -17.57
C GLU A 414 -10.03 9.39 -16.92
N PRO A 415 -9.76 10.38 -16.04
CA PRO A 415 -10.79 11.29 -15.54
C PRO A 415 -11.38 12.12 -16.68
N HIS A 416 -12.70 12.15 -16.79
CA HIS A 416 -13.45 12.88 -17.81
C HIS A 416 -14.56 13.74 -17.19
N PRO A 417 -14.22 14.78 -16.41
CA PRO A 417 -15.22 15.69 -15.84
C PRO A 417 -16.09 16.39 -16.91
N GLU A 418 -15.54 16.60 -18.11
CA GLU A 418 -16.24 17.20 -19.25
C GLU A 418 -17.38 16.34 -19.82
N TRP A 419 -17.42 15.05 -19.47
CA TRP A 419 -18.56 14.18 -19.79
C TRP A 419 -19.80 14.45 -18.94
N LEU A 420 -19.74 15.39 -18.00
CA LEU A 420 -20.87 15.76 -17.15
C LEU A 420 -21.18 17.25 -17.24
N ALA A 421 -22.47 17.59 -17.18
CA ALA A 421 -22.90 18.99 -17.07
C ALA A 421 -22.51 19.64 -15.74
N ASN A 422 -22.45 18.85 -14.68
CA ASN A 422 -22.02 19.24 -13.34
C ASN A 422 -21.12 18.12 -12.79
N HIS A 423 -19.94 18.47 -12.33
CA HIS A 423 -18.92 17.53 -11.86
C HIS A 423 -18.19 18.07 -10.64
N ALA A 424 -17.49 17.18 -9.94
CA ALA A 424 -16.66 17.56 -8.80
C ALA A 424 -15.56 18.56 -9.19
N THR A 425 -15.32 19.51 -8.30
CA THR A 425 -14.16 20.42 -8.32
C THR A 425 -13.51 20.45 -6.94
N LYS A 426 -12.39 21.16 -6.79
CA LYS A 426 -11.75 21.34 -5.46
C LYS A 426 -12.68 22.09 -4.49
N GLU A 427 -13.55 22.95 -5.01
CA GLU A 427 -14.51 23.75 -4.25
C GLU A 427 -15.82 23.00 -3.99
N ASN A 428 -16.21 22.09 -4.90
CA ASN A 428 -17.43 21.30 -4.78
C ASN A 428 -17.15 19.80 -4.92
N VAL A 429 -16.57 19.20 -3.89
CA VAL A 429 -16.23 17.78 -3.85
C VAL A 429 -17.45 16.85 -3.75
N ARG A 430 -18.66 17.38 -3.53
CA ARG A 430 -19.90 16.58 -3.42
C ARG A 430 -20.67 16.48 -4.73
N ALA A 431 -20.15 17.05 -5.82
CA ALA A 431 -20.66 16.81 -7.17
C ALA A 431 -20.14 15.47 -7.74
N PRO A 432 -20.70 14.95 -8.85
CA PRO A 432 -20.33 13.64 -9.37
C PRO A 432 -18.91 13.60 -9.96
N TYR A 433 -18.30 12.42 -9.90
CA TYR A 433 -17.00 12.10 -10.50
C TYR A 433 -17.20 11.20 -11.71
N CYS A 434 -16.37 11.33 -12.74
CA CYS A 434 -16.51 10.57 -13.97
C CYS A 434 -15.14 10.18 -14.52
N ALA A 435 -14.97 8.89 -14.82
CA ALA A 435 -13.81 8.37 -15.52
C ALA A 435 -14.20 7.18 -16.41
N GLY A 436 -13.35 6.83 -17.36
CA GLY A 436 -13.58 5.67 -18.19
C GLY A 436 -12.66 5.61 -19.40
N VAL A 437 -13.05 4.82 -20.38
CA VAL A 437 -12.35 4.67 -21.65
C VAL A 437 -13.32 5.07 -22.76
N PRO A 438 -13.02 6.11 -23.56
CA PRO A 438 -13.88 6.54 -24.67
C PRO A 438 -14.31 5.37 -25.55
N ARG A 439 -15.57 5.38 -26.00
CA ARG A 439 -16.18 4.30 -26.81
C ARG A 439 -16.15 2.90 -26.19
N THR A 440 -15.89 2.77 -24.88
CA THR A 440 -15.85 1.47 -24.19
C THR A 440 -16.71 1.50 -22.94
N VAL A 441 -16.40 2.41 -22.00
CA VAL A 441 -17.13 2.50 -20.73
C VAL A 441 -17.00 3.90 -20.13
N ARG A 442 -18.07 4.39 -19.49
CA ARG A 442 -18.07 5.55 -18.60
C ARG A 442 -18.60 5.12 -17.24
N ILE A 443 -17.85 5.39 -16.18
CA ILE A 443 -18.28 5.17 -14.79
C ILE A 443 -18.41 6.52 -14.11
N ILE A 444 -19.61 6.79 -13.58
CA ILE A 444 -19.94 8.04 -12.90
C ILE A 444 -20.32 7.73 -11.46
N TYR A 445 -19.58 8.27 -10.49
CA TYR A 445 -19.95 8.21 -9.09
C TYR A 445 -20.78 9.41 -8.68
N MET A 446 -21.99 9.14 -8.19
CA MET A 446 -22.93 10.12 -7.65
C MET A 446 -22.89 10.00 -6.12
N PRO A 447 -22.18 10.90 -5.41
CA PRO A 447 -21.94 10.78 -3.97
C PRO A 447 -23.16 11.11 -3.10
N ASN A 448 -24.25 11.57 -3.73
CA ASN A 448 -25.55 11.81 -3.12
C ASN A 448 -26.63 11.32 -4.10
N PHE A 449 -27.88 11.27 -3.63
CA PHE A 449 -29.01 11.03 -4.51
C PHE A 449 -29.18 12.17 -5.51
N MET A 450 -28.96 11.88 -6.79
CA MET A 450 -29.12 12.84 -7.88
C MET A 450 -29.34 12.14 -9.22
N THR A 451 -29.70 12.95 -10.21
CA THR A 451 -29.61 12.58 -11.63
C THR A 451 -28.49 13.39 -12.26
N VAL A 452 -27.92 12.91 -13.35
CA VAL A 452 -26.80 13.56 -14.04
C VAL A 452 -27.09 13.68 -15.53
N GLN A 453 -26.76 14.83 -16.11
CA GLN A 453 -26.71 14.99 -17.55
C GLN A 453 -25.31 14.60 -18.03
N VAL A 454 -25.24 13.47 -18.74
CA VAL A 454 -24.04 13.00 -19.43
C VAL A 454 -23.94 13.71 -20.77
N LYS A 455 -22.74 14.18 -21.11
CA LYS A 455 -22.45 14.97 -22.30
C LYS A 455 -21.52 14.24 -23.26
N GLY A 456 -21.53 14.66 -24.52
CA GLY A 456 -20.58 14.20 -25.52
C GLY A 456 -20.61 12.69 -25.74
N ILE A 457 -21.78 12.06 -25.67
CA ILE A 457 -21.95 10.64 -26.00
C ILE A 457 -21.64 10.47 -27.49
N GLU A 458 -20.73 9.54 -27.80
CA GLU A 458 -20.25 9.34 -29.17
C GLU A 458 -21.36 8.77 -30.05
N SER A 459 -21.66 9.45 -31.17
CA SER A 459 -22.76 9.07 -32.09
C SER A 459 -22.51 7.75 -32.83
N ASP A 460 -21.25 7.30 -32.89
CA ASP A 460 -20.82 6.05 -33.50
C ASP A 460 -20.89 4.85 -32.53
N THR A 461 -21.26 5.07 -31.26
CA THR A 461 -21.22 4.05 -30.22
C THR A 461 -22.58 3.93 -29.52
N LYS A 462 -23.09 2.70 -29.43
CA LYS A 462 -24.27 2.39 -28.64
C LYS A 462 -23.86 2.00 -27.23
N TYR A 463 -24.52 2.59 -26.25
CA TYR A 463 -24.29 2.28 -24.83
C TYR A 463 -25.55 1.68 -24.20
N ARG A 464 -25.33 0.73 -23.30
CA ARG A 464 -26.30 0.29 -22.30
C ARG A 464 -25.94 0.96 -20.98
N ALA A 465 -26.96 1.41 -20.24
CA ALA A 465 -26.79 2.01 -18.94
C ALA A 465 -27.44 1.17 -17.83
N PHE A 466 -26.83 1.21 -16.65
CA PHE A 466 -27.39 0.67 -15.41
C PHE A 466 -26.89 1.45 -14.20
N TYR A 467 -27.66 1.41 -13.12
CA TYR A 467 -27.18 1.82 -11.80
C TYR A 467 -26.55 0.64 -11.07
N TYR A 468 -25.42 0.88 -10.42
CA TYR A 468 -24.73 -0.10 -9.59
C TYR A 468 -24.71 0.40 -8.14
N CYS A 469 -25.28 -0.38 -7.23
CA CYS A 469 -25.37 -0.05 -5.81
C CYS A 469 -24.00 -0.29 -5.15
N PRO A 470 -23.29 0.75 -4.68
CA PRO A 470 -21.95 0.56 -4.12
C PRO A 470 -21.96 -0.12 -2.74
N GLN A 471 -23.14 -0.30 -2.14
CA GLN A 471 -23.29 -0.99 -0.86
C GLN A 471 -23.47 -2.51 -1.00
N SER A 472 -24.12 -2.96 -2.08
CA SER A 472 -24.49 -4.38 -2.27
C SER A 472 -23.96 -5.01 -3.56
N GLY A 473 -23.49 -4.20 -4.51
CA GLY A 473 -23.08 -4.64 -5.83
C GLY A 473 -24.24 -4.99 -6.78
N ASN A 474 -25.48 -4.72 -6.38
CA ASN A 474 -26.66 -4.99 -7.21
C ASN A 474 -26.76 -3.98 -8.36
N GLU A 475 -27.16 -4.49 -9.52
CA GLU A 475 -27.42 -3.70 -10.73
C GLU A 475 -28.91 -3.44 -10.90
N THR A 476 -29.26 -2.22 -11.31
CA THR A 476 -30.60 -1.84 -11.74
C THR A 476 -30.53 -1.36 -13.18
N GLU A 477 -31.10 -2.14 -14.08
CA GLU A 477 -31.08 -1.86 -15.51
C GLU A 477 -31.78 -0.53 -15.85
N ILE A 478 -31.15 0.27 -16.72
CA ILE A 478 -31.78 1.45 -17.34
C ILE A 478 -32.11 1.14 -18.81
N GLY A 479 -31.22 0.42 -19.51
CA GLY A 479 -31.37 0.07 -20.92
C GLY A 479 -30.51 0.92 -21.85
N THR A 480 -30.89 1.00 -23.13
CA THR A 480 -30.12 1.72 -24.15
C THR A 480 -30.11 3.23 -23.90
N VAL A 481 -28.92 3.82 -23.99
CA VAL A 481 -28.71 5.27 -23.94
C VAL A 481 -29.07 5.88 -25.30
N ASN A 482 -30.04 6.79 -25.29
CA ASN A 482 -30.47 7.54 -26.48
C ASN A 482 -30.18 9.03 -26.25
N PRO A 483 -28.99 9.53 -26.65
CA PRO A 483 -28.68 10.94 -26.50
C PRO A 483 -29.51 11.82 -27.44
N ASP A 484 -29.65 13.10 -27.11
CA ASP A 484 -30.21 14.11 -28.00
C ASP A 484 -29.27 14.46 -29.17
N ALA A 485 -29.69 15.39 -30.03
CA ALA A 485 -28.92 15.80 -31.21
C ALA A 485 -27.55 16.40 -30.88
N ASP A 486 -27.36 16.89 -29.65
CA ASP A 486 -26.11 17.48 -29.16
C ASP A 486 -25.24 16.46 -28.41
N GLY A 487 -25.65 15.18 -28.39
CA GLY A 487 -24.93 14.11 -27.69
C GLY A 487 -25.11 14.14 -26.17
N ASN A 488 -26.14 14.82 -25.66
CA ASN A 488 -26.44 14.86 -24.23
C ASN A 488 -27.51 13.83 -23.86
N TRP A 489 -27.40 13.24 -22.68
CA TRP A 489 -28.38 12.31 -22.15
C TRP A 489 -28.60 12.55 -20.66
N GLN A 490 -29.85 12.73 -20.29
CA GLN A 490 -30.25 12.87 -18.90
C GLN A 490 -30.51 11.49 -18.30
N SER A 491 -29.75 11.10 -17.29
CA SER A 491 -30.01 9.84 -16.59
C SER A 491 -31.36 9.89 -15.84
N PRO A 492 -32.07 8.75 -15.74
CA PRO A 492 -33.31 8.67 -14.98
C PRO A 492 -33.05 8.88 -13.48
N ARG A 493 -34.10 8.77 -12.67
CA ARG A 493 -33.95 8.83 -11.20
C ARG A 493 -33.42 7.49 -10.67
N PRO A 494 -32.39 7.46 -9.80
CA PRO A 494 -31.98 6.24 -9.11
C PRO A 494 -33.12 5.68 -8.24
N PRO A 495 -33.16 4.36 -7.99
CA PRO A 495 -34.30 3.73 -7.34
C PRO A 495 -34.39 3.99 -5.83
N ILE A 496 -33.28 4.35 -5.17
CA ILE A 496 -33.19 4.54 -3.71
C ILE A 496 -32.38 5.80 -3.39
N PHE A 497 -32.77 6.52 -2.34
CA PHE A 497 -32.08 7.72 -1.83
C PHE A 497 -30.75 7.37 -1.14
N GLN A 498 -29.66 7.33 -1.92
CA GLN A 498 -28.30 7.03 -1.46
C GLN A 498 -27.27 7.41 -2.56
N ASP A 499 -25.99 7.11 -2.34
CA ASP A 499 -24.96 7.17 -3.36
C ASP A 499 -25.08 6.02 -4.38
N TRP A 500 -24.69 6.28 -5.62
CA TRP A 500 -24.82 5.33 -6.74
C TRP A 500 -23.68 5.48 -7.72
N LEU A 501 -23.36 4.38 -8.42
CA LEU A 501 -22.59 4.44 -9.65
C LEU A 501 -23.58 4.36 -10.81
N LEU A 502 -23.42 5.23 -11.80
CA LEU A 502 -24.03 5.11 -13.11
C LEU A 502 -22.97 4.62 -14.08
N VAL A 503 -23.23 3.48 -14.73
CA VAL A 503 -22.30 2.88 -15.68
C VAL A 503 -22.94 2.90 -17.07
N LEU A 504 -22.21 3.43 -18.05
CA LEU A 504 -22.53 3.33 -19.46
C LEU A 504 -21.46 2.45 -20.10
N GLU A 505 -21.84 1.24 -20.52
CA GLU A 505 -20.93 0.31 -21.19
C GLU A 505 -21.34 0.16 -22.66
N LYS A 506 -20.35 0.06 -23.55
CA LYS A 506 -20.59 -0.16 -24.97
C LYS A 506 -21.33 -1.49 -25.14
N THR A 507 -22.40 -1.48 -25.94
CA THR A 507 -23.02 -2.72 -26.38
C THR A 507 -22.20 -3.34 -27.51
N GLY A 508 -21.88 -4.62 -27.36
CA GLY A 508 -21.21 -5.44 -28.38
C GLY A 508 -22.07 -5.65 -29.61
#